data_AF-A0A732ZBV1-F1
#
_entry.id   AF-A0A732ZBV1-F1
#
_cell.length_a   1.000
_cell.length_b   1.000
_cell.length_c   1.000
_cell.angle_alpha   90.00
_cell.angle_beta   90.00
_cell.angle_gamma   90.00
#
_symmetry.space_group_name_H-M   'P 1'
#
loop_
_entity.id
_entity.type
_entity.pdbx_description
1 polymer ?
#
loop_
_entity_poly.entity_id
_entity_poly.type
_entity_poly.pdbx_seq_one_letter_code
_entity_poly.pdbx_strand_id
1 'polypeptide(L)'
;MTYASPALRRNPQEVSEHFIKLVHARIAEVSGWKYIFERIPAFKDACAKAPSQVPCPFTGAGKSKFRFRQKDLYTGCAIHNDFPVNEFCDGIDVLAKYYELSKTQTCKKILSDFFGMDLHAPLTDADIENERRYKSAVRATETLDREEVAKRMRKLDVMYHYTGEIKPNTPVALYLRNR
;
A
#
# COMPACT_ATOMS: atom_id res chain seq x y z
N MET A 1 16.25 -43.85 15.80
CA MET A 1 17.09 -42.82 15.17
C MET A 1 16.17 -41.77 14.58
N THR A 2 16.02 -40.65 15.28
CA THR A 2 15.23 -39.50 14.82
C THR A 2 16.05 -38.77 13.76
N TYR A 3 15.58 -38.82 12.51
CA TYR A 3 16.13 -38.00 11.44
C TYR A 3 15.85 -36.54 11.77
N ALA A 4 16.84 -35.85 12.35
CA ALA A 4 16.85 -34.40 12.39
C ALA A 4 16.86 -33.92 10.94
N SER A 5 15.74 -33.35 10.51
CA SER A 5 15.62 -32.73 9.20
C SER A 5 16.74 -31.69 9.06
N PRO A 6 17.56 -31.71 7.98
CA PRO A 6 18.61 -30.73 7.83
C PRO A 6 17.96 -29.35 7.81
N ALA A 7 18.40 -28.46 8.69
CA ALA A 7 18.05 -27.05 8.61
C ALA A 7 18.53 -26.54 7.25
N LEU A 8 17.64 -26.55 6.25
CA LEU A 8 17.88 -25.98 4.95
C LEU A 8 18.33 -24.54 5.21
N ARG A 9 19.61 -24.25 4.95
CA ARG A 9 20.13 -22.88 4.97
C ARG A 9 19.46 -22.15 3.82
N ARG A 10 18.27 -21.59 4.08
CA ARG A 10 17.57 -20.74 3.14
C ARG A 10 18.42 -19.51 2.87
N ASN A 11 18.56 -19.14 1.60
CA ASN A 11 19.24 -17.89 1.28
C ASN A 11 18.41 -16.69 1.79
N PRO A 12 19.01 -15.51 2.01
CA PRO A 12 18.29 -14.35 2.54
C PRO A 12 17.05 -13.95 1.72
N GLN A 13 17.09 -14.16 0.40
CA GLN A 13 15.98 -13.88 -0.51
C GLN A 13 14.78 -14.82 -0.25
N GLU A 14 15.02 -16.12 -0.11
CA GLU A 14 14.00 -17.15 0.20
C GLU A 14 13.37 -16.90 1.55
N VAL A 15 14.16 -16.46 2.54
CA VAL A 15 13.65 -16.08 3.86
C VAL A 15 12.71 -14.88 3.75
N SER A 16 13.12 -13.84 3.02
CA SER A 16 12.28 -12.66 2.78
C SER A 16 10.99 -13.02 2.06
N GLU A 17 11.09 -13.78 0.96
CA GLU A 17 9.94 -14.21 0.16
C GLU A 17 8.97 -15.07 0.97
N HIS A 18 9.47 -15.96 1.82
CA HIS A 18 8.65 -16.76 2.71
C HIS A 18 7.80 -15.91 3.65
N PHE A 19 8.40 -14.90 4.30
CA PHE A 19 7.65 -14.01 5.19
C PHE A 19 6.64 -13.13 4.44
N ILE A 20 7.00 -12.64 3.25
CA ILE A 20 6.09 -11.87 2.41
C ILE A 20 4.86 -12.72 2.01
N LYS A 21 5.08 -13.96 1.56
CA LYS A 21 4.00 -14.90 1.23
C LYS A 21 3.08 -15.16 2.40
N LEU A 22 3.66 -15.39 3.58
CA LEU A 22 2.89 -15.66 4.80
C LEU A 22 2.04 -14.45 5.20
N VAL A 23 2.59 -13.23 5.13
CA VAL A 23 1.81 -12.00 5.37
C VAL A 23 0.66 -11.90 4.36
N HIS A 24 0.92 -12.05 3.07
CA HIS A 24 -0.12 -11.97 2.04
C HIS A 24 -1.25 -13.00 2.22
N ALA A 25 -0.90 -14.23 2.58
CA ALA A 25 -1.88 -15.27 2.89
C ALA A 25 -2.80 -14.83 4.03
N ARG A 26 -2.23 -14.34 5.14
CA ARG A 26 -3.02 -13.90 6.31
C ARG A 26 -3.85 -12.67 6.03
N ILE A 27 -3.33 -11.73 5.24
CA ILE A 27 -4.08 -10.56 4.79
C ILE A 27 -5.30 -10.97 3.97
N ALA A 28 -5.18 -11.95 3.08
CA ALA A 28 -6.32 -12.47 2.33
C ALA A 28 -7.39 -13.08 3.25
N GLU A 29 -6.99 -13.81 4.30
CA GLU A 29 -7.92 -14.39 5.28
C GLU A 29 -8.73 -13.33 6.02
N VAL A 30 -8.12 -12.21 6.39
CA VAL A 30 -8.78 -11.09 7.09
C VAL A 30 -9.40 -10.06 6.13
N SER A 31 -9.56 -10.41 4.85
CA SER A 31 -10.16 -9.55 3.83
C SER A 31 -9.43 -8.24 3.58
N GLY A 32 -8.10 -8.22 3.71
CA GLY A 32 -7.24 -7.13 3.27
C GLY A 32 -6.52 -6.35 4.37
N TRP A 33 -5.75 -5.35 3.94
CA TRP A 33 -4.89 -4.56 4.83
C TRP A 33 -5.64 -3.62 5.77
N LYS A 34 -6.92 -3.38 5.52
CA LYS A 34 -7.81 -2.63 6.41
C LYS A 34 -7.72 -3.13 7.86
N TYR A 35 -7.66 -4.45 8.06
CA TYR A 35 -7.53 -5.08 9.37
C TYR A 35 -6.33 -4.53 10.18
N ILE A 36 -5.18 -4.37 9.53
CA ILE A 36 -3.97 -3.87 10.21
C ILE A 36 -4.04 -2.36 10.38
N PHE A 37 -4.36 -1.62 9.30
CA PHE A 37 -4.30 -0.16 9.34
C PHE A 37 -5.31 0.46 10.33
N GLU A 38 -6.48 -0.14 10.53
CA GLU A 38 -7.46 0.36 11.52
C GLU A 38 -6.98 0.23 12.97
N ARG A 39 -6.08 -0.73 13.23
CA ARG A 39 -5.50 -0.97 14.56
C ARG A 39 -4.31 -0.06 14.85
N ILE A 40 -3.76 0.61 13.84
CA ILE A 40 -2.65 1.56 14.01
C ILE A 40 -3.22 2.98 14.08
N PRO A 41 -3.13 3.69 15.22
CA PRO A 41 -3.75 5.01 15.40
C PRO A 41 -3.37 6.03 14.33
N ALA A 42 -2.11 6.01 13.86
CA ALA A 42 -1.60 6.91 12.82
C ALA A 42 -2.35 6.81 11.48
N PHE A 43 -2.94 5.66 11.17
CA PHE A 43 -3.65 5.41 9.90
C PHE A 43 -5.17 5.52 10.02
N LYS A 44 -5.74 5.78 11.21
CA LYS A 44 -7.20 5.84 11.39
C LYS A 44 -7.87 6.87 10.49
N ASP A 45 -7.31 8.09 10.41
CA ASP A 45 -7.84 9.14 9.55
C ASP A 45 -7.73 8.77 8.07
N ALA A 46 -6.60 8.16 7.68
CA ALA A 46 -6.38 7.67 6.32
C ALA A 46 -7.38 6.57 5.92
N CYS A 47 -7.67 5.63 6.82
CA CYS A 47 -8.64 4.57 6.60
C CYS A 47 -10.07 5.12 6.47
N ALA A 48 -10.45 6.06 7.34
CA ALA A 48 -11.79 6.64 7.34
C ALA A 48 -12.06 7.49 6.08
N LYS A 49 -11.04 8.20 5.58
CA LYS A 49 -11.17 9.12 4.45
C LYS A 49 -10.79 8.50 3.11
N ALA A 50 -10.32 7.26 3.05
CA ALA A 50 -9.88 6.63 1.81
C ALA A 50 -10.97 6.73 0.71
N PRO A 51 -10.62 7.13 -0.53
CA PRO A 51 -9.27 7.39 -1.06
C PRO A 51 -8.82 8.87 -0.99
N SER A 52 -9.48 9.71 -0.20
CA SER A 52 -9.13 11.13 -0.03
C SER A 52 -7.78 11.30 0.67
N GLN A 53 -7.12 12.42 0.38
CA GLN A 53 -5.82 12.76 0.98
C GLN A 53 -5.97 13.21 2.44
N VAL A 54 -4.99 12.82 3.25
CA VAL A 54 -4.84 13.16 4.66
C VAL A 54 -3.40 13.62 4.96
N PRO A 55 -3.15 14.30 6.10
CA PRO A 55 -1.80 14.57 6.56
C PRO A 55 -0.92 13.31 6.60
N CYS A 56 0.40 13.50 6.52
CA CYS A 56 1.34 12.38 6.51
C CYS A 56 1.17 11.51 7.76
N PRO A 57 0.84 10.21 7.66
CA PRO A 57 0.72 9.33 8.83
C PRO A 57 2.08 8.98 9.45
N PHE A 58 3.18 9.20 8.72
CA PHE A 58 4.54 8.91 9.21
C PHE A 58 5.06 9.99 10.17
N THR A 59 4.80 11.27 9.85
CA THR A 59 5.36 12.42 10.60
C THR A 59 4.28 13.29 11.26
N GLY A 60 3.01 13.11 10.89
CA GLY A 60 1.92 14.01 11.28
C GLY A 60 1.99 15.40 10.62
N ALA A 61 2.98 15.66 9.78
CA ALA A 61 3.26 16.98 9.24
C ALA A 61 2.69 17.19 7.83
N GLY A 62 2.35 18.44 7.53
CA GLY A 62 1.91 18.90 6.22
C GLY A 62 0.41 18.70 5.95
N LYS A 63 -0.14 19.57 5.10
CA LYS A 63 -1.52 19.46 4.63
C LYS A 63 -1.59 18.42 3.50
N SER A 64 -2.29 17.31 3.74
CA SER A 64 -2.75 16.36 2.73
C SER A 64 -1.67 15.75 1.82
N LYS A 65 -0.80 14.90 2.38
CA LYS A 65 0.31 14.27 1.66
C LYS A 65 0.09 12.80 1.31
N PHE A 66 -0.77 12.10 2.04
CA PHE A 66 -0.93 10.66 1.96
C PHE A 66 -2.36 10.28 1.57
N ARG A 67 -2.52 9.23 0.76
CA ARG A 67 -3.82 8.59 0.49
C ARG A 67 -3.65 7.12 0.17
N PHE A 68 -4.65 6.30 0.52
CA PHE A 68 -4.79 4.96 -0.04
C PHE A 68 -5.35 5.02 -1.46
N ARG A 69 -4.91 4.10 -2.33
CA ARG A 69 -5.33 4.07 -3.73
C ARG A 69 -6.81 3.68 -3.88
N GLN A 70 -7.27 2.74 -3.06
CA GLN A 70 -8.62 2.21 -3.08
C GLN A 70 -9.28 2.33 -1.71
N LYS A 71 -10.62 2.33 -1.69
CA LYS A 71 -11.44 2.50 -0.47
C LYS A 71 -11.58 1.22 0.35
N ASP A 72 -11.46 0.05 -0.28
CA ASP A 72 -11.51 -1.25 0.41
C ASP A 72 -10.23 -1.55 1.21
N LEU A 73 -9.12 -0.87 0.86
CA LEU A 73 -7.78 -1.10 1.40
C LEU A 73 -7.37 -2.58 1.30
N TYR A 74 -7.82 -3.30 0.26
CA TYR A 74 -7.54 -4.73 0.16
C TYR A 74 -6.05 -5.01 -0.01
N THR A 75 -5.38 -4.24 -0.87
CA THR A 75 -3.94 -4.35 -1.20
C THR A 75 -3.04 -3.46 -0.35
N GLY A 76 -3.61 -2.46 0.32
CA GLY A 76 -2.86 -1.49 1.11
C GLY A 76 -2.00 -0.51 0.30
N CYS A 77 -2.10 -0.51 -1.03
CA CYS A 77 -1.36 0.43 -1.89
C CYS A 77 -1.67 1.88 -1.50
N ALA A 78 -0.62 2.70 -1.41
CA ALA A 78 -0.75 4.09 -1.03
C ALA A 78 0.02 5.02 -1.98
N ILE A 79 -0.28 6.31 -1.91
CA ILE A 79 0.45 7.36 -2.59
C ILE A 79 0.82 8.41 -1.55
N HIS A 80 2.10 8.76 -1.51
CA HIS A 80 2.59 9.89 -0.74
C HIS A 80 3.27 10.88 -1.69
N ASN A 81 2.85 12.14 -1.68
CA ASN A 81 3.29 13.13 -2.69
C ASN A 81 4.81 13.42 -2.65
N ASP A 82 5.46 13.21 -1.50
CA ASP A 82 6.91 13.39 -1.35
C ASP A 82 7.75 12.16 -1.81
N PHE A 83 7.11 11.05 -2.22
CA PHE A 83 7.79 9.82 -2.65
C PHE A 83 7.44 9.48 -4.10
N PRO A 84 8.27 8.67 -4.78
CA PRO A 84 7.92 8.11 -6.09
C PRO A 84 6.57 7.40 -6.06
N VAL A 85 5.85 7.46 -7.19
CA VAL A 85 4.48 6.91 -7.32
C VAL A 85 4.39 5.41 -7.01
N ASN A 86 5.51 4.69 -7.17
CA ASN A 86 5.62 3.25 -6.98
C ASN A 86 6.41 2.87 -5.72
N GLU A 87 6.61 3.80 -4.78
CA GLU A 87 7.30 3.49 -3.52
C GLU A 87 6.46 2.57 -2.63
N PHE A 88 5.13 2.78 -2.61
CA PHE A 88 4.20 2.08 -1.73
C PHE A 88 3.28 1.16 -2.54
N CYS A 89 3.85 0.06 -3.03
CA CYS A 89 3.16 -0.92 -3.87
C CYS A 89 2.25 -1.85 -3.08
N ASP A 90 2.49 -2.04 -1.78
CA ASP A 90 1.63 -2.83 -0.90
C ASP A 90 1.61 -2.26 0.53
N GLY A 91 0.84 -2.88 1.42
CA GLY A 91 0.82 -2.51 2.83
C GLY A 91 2.13 -2.81 3.58
N ILE A 92 2.98 -3.73 3.11
CA ILE A 92 4.29 -4.02 3.71
C ILE A 92 5.19 -2.79 3.52
N ASP A 93 5.21 -2.20 2.34
CA ASP A 93 6.02 -1.01 2.02
C ASP A 93 5.62 0.18 2.90
N VAL A 94 4.32 0.41 3.06
CA VAL A 94 3.79 1.48 3.92
C VAL A 94 4.23 1.29 5.37
N LEU A 95 4.11 0.06 5.89
CA LEU A 95 4.49 -0.24 7.27
C LEU A 95 6.01 -0.28 7.48
N ALA A 96 6.77 -0.73 6.49
CA ALA A 96 8.23 -0.71 6.53
C ALA A 96 8.74 0.73 6.65
N LYS A 97 8.11 1.65 5.90
CA LYS A 97 8.41 3.07 6.04
C LYS A 97 7.95 3.65 7.38
N TYR A 98 6.77 3.27 7.86
CA TYR A 98 6.23 3.77 9.14
C TYR A 98 7.06 3.31 10.36
N TYR A 99 7.50 2.05 10.38
CA TYR A 99 8.30 1.51 11.47
C TYR A 99 9.81 1.75 11.32
N GLU A 100 10.26 2.28 10.17
CA GLU A 100 11.68 2.41 9.82
C GLU A 100 12.44 1.08 9.89
N LEU A 101 11.79 0.02 9.41
CA LEU A 101 12.32 -1.35 9.42
C LEU A 101 12.53 -1.87 8.00
N SER A 102 13.43 -2.85 7.84
CA SER A 102 13.49 -3.61 6.59
C SER A 102 12.17 -4.35 6.31
N LYS A 103 11.90 -4.70 5.04
CA LYS A 103 10.69 -5.46 4.68
C LYS A 103 10.58 -6.77 5.47
N THR A 104 11.69 -7.50 5.62
CA THR A 104 11.72 -8.76 6.38
C THR A 104 11.37 -8.55 7.86
N GLN A 105 11.95 -7.54 8.51
CA GLN A 105 11.63 -7.21 9.91
C GLN A 105 10.18 -6.77 10.06
N THR A 106 9.68 -5.99 9.10
CA THR A 106 8.28 -5.54 9.05
C THR A 106 7.33 -6.72 8.93
N CYS A 107 7.60 -7.68 8.05
CA CYS A 107 6.78 -8.88 7.93
C CYS A 107 6.73 -9.68 9.23
N LYS A 108 7.89 -9.90 9.87
CA LYS A 108 7.96 -10.58 11.18
C LYS A 108 7.15 -9.83 12.24
N LYS A 109 7.26 -8.50 12.28
CA LYS A 109 6.48 -7.65 13.18
C LYS A 109 4.98 -7.77 12.92
N ILE A 110 4.56 -7.76 11.65
CA ILE A 110 3.15 -7.94 11.27
C ILE A 110 2.62 -9.28 11.77
N LEU A 111 3.33 -10.37 11.47
CA LEU A 111 2.94 -11.73 11.83
C LEU A 111 2.86 -11.93 13.34
N SER A 112 3.78 -11.33 14.10
CA SER A 112 3.79 -11.36 15.56
C SER A 112 2.65 -10.52 16.14
N ASP A 113 2.60 -9.22 15.83
CA ASP A 113 1.77 -8.25 16.55
C ASP A 113 0.27 -8.37 16.20
N PHE A 114 -0.06 -8.80 14.97
CA PHE A 114 -1.45 -8.82 14.48
C PHE A 114 -2.04 -10.23 14.36
N PHE A 115 -1.19 -11.25 14.26
CA PHE A 115 -1.61 -12.64 14.03
C PHE A 115 -1.09 -13.61 15.09
N GLY A 116 -0.16 -13.21 15.97
CA GLY A 116 0.35 -14.05 17.06
C GLY A 116 1.05 -15.33 16.59
N MET A 117 1.65 -15.32 15.39
CA MET A 117 2.15 -16.54 14.75
C MET A 117 3.57 -16.91 15.15
N ASP A 118 3.85 -18.22 15.13
CA ASP A 118 5.21 -18.74 15.14
C ASP A 118 5.87 -18.53 13.76
N LEU A 119 6.94 -17.73 13.75
CA LEU A 119 7.70 -17.35 12.55
C LEU A 119 8.47 -18.50 11.91
N HIS A 120 8.56 -19.65 12.57
CA HIS A 120 9.23 -20.85 12.08
C HIS A 120 8.27 -21.87 11.43
N ALA A 121 6.96 -21.63 11.51
CA ALA A 121 5.97 -22.53 10.92
C ALA A 121 6.07 -22.56 9.37
N PRO A 122 6.02 -23.74 8.73
CA PRO A 122 5.95 -23.84 7.28
C PRO A 122 4.61 -23.30 6.76
N LEU A 123 4.59 -22.86 5.50
CA LEU A 123 3.36 -22.50 4.80
C LEU A 123 2.48 -23.73 4.63
N THR A 124 1.19 -23.60 4.98
CA THR A 124 0.18 -24.64 4.72
C THR A 124 -0.36 -24.53 3.30
N ASP A 125 -1.04 -25.57 2.80
CA ASP A 125 -1.72 -25.52 1.49
C ASP A 125 -2.77 -24.41 1.43
N ALA A 126 -3.43 -24.14 2.56
CA ALA A 126 -4.37 -23.02 2.70
C ALA A 126 -3.65 -21.67 2.56
N ASP A 127 -2.45 -21.52 3.14
CA ASP A 127 -1.65 -20.30 2.98
C ASP A 127 -1.27 -20.05 1.53
N ILE A 128 -0.87 -21.12 0.82
CA ILE A 128 -0.47 -21.02 -0.59
C ILE A 128 -1.67 -20.59 -1.45
N GLU A 129 -2.86 -21.13 -1.20
CA GLU A 129 -4.07 -20.74 -1.91
C GLU A 129 -4.50 -19.30 -1.59
N ASN A 130 -4.45 -18.90 -0.31
CA ASN A 130 -4.75 -17.54 0.11
C ASN A 130 -3.77 -16.52 -0.50
N GLU A 131 -2.49 -16.87 -0.57
CA GLU A 131 -1.47 -16.04 -1.22
C GLU A 131 -1.74 -15.87 -2.72
N ARG A 132 -2.18 -16.92 -3.40
CA ARG A 132 -2.60 -16.85 -4.81
C ARG A 132 -3.79 -15.92 -4.98
N ARG A 133 -4.80 -16.01 -4.11
CA ARG A 133 -5.97 -15.11 -4.13
C ARG A 133 -5.57 -13.65 -3.91
N TYR A 134 -4.66 -13.40 -2.97
CA TYR A 134 -4.10 -12.07 -2.76
C TYR A 134 -3.43 -11.56 -4.04
N LYS A 135 -2.53 -12.34 -4.65
CA LYS A 135 -1.83 -11.95 -5.88
C LYS A 135 -2.78 -11.72 -7.06
N SER A 136 -3.83 -12.53 -7.22
CA SER A 136 -4.82 -12.32 -8.28
C SER A 136 -5.58 -11.01 -8.09
N ALA A 137 -5.95 -10.67 -6.84
CA ALA A 137 -6.62 -9.42 -6.53
C ALA A 137 -5.69 -8.21 -6.80
N VAL A 138 -4.43 -8.27 -6.39
CA VAL A 138 -3.44 -7.22 -6.69
C VAL A 138 -3.32 -6.99 -8.20
N ARG A 139 -3.15 -8.04 -8.99
CA ARG A 139 -3.07 -7.93 -10.46
C ARG A 139 -4.32 -7.31 -11.08
N ALA A 140 -5.50 -7.66 -10.57
CA ALA A 140 -6.75 -7.06 -11.03
C ALA A 140 -6.81 -5.54 -10.78
N THR A 141 -6.09 -5.02 -9.77
CA THR A 141 -6.02 -3.57 -9.50
C THR A 141 -5.04 -2.82 -10.40
N GLU A 142 -4.11 -3.50 -11.07
CA GLU A 142 -3.17 -2.87 -12.01
C GLU A 142 -3.85 -2.55 -13.36
N THR A 143 -4.86 -3.32 -13.74
CA THR A 143 -5.62 -3.08 -14.97
C THR A 143 -6.79 -2.14 -14.70
N LEU A 144 -6.68 -0.90 -15.16
CA LEU A 144 -7.82 0.02 -15.21
C LEU A 144 -8.85 -0.55 -16.18
N ASP A 145 -10.09 -0.69 -15.72
CA ASP A 145 -11.20 -1.05 -16.58
C ASP A 145 -11.42 0.00 -17.68
N ARG A 146 -11.91 -0.43 -18.85
CA ARG A 146 -12.08 0.41 -20.05
C ARG A 146 -12.95 1.63 -19.76
N GLU A 147 -13.97 1.49 -18.91
CA GLU A 147 -14.85 2.60 -18.54
C GLU A 147 -14.15 3.67 -17.71
N GLU A 148 -13.31 3.26 -16.76
CA GLU A 148 -12.52 4.17 -15.92
C GLU A 148 -11.40 4.85 -16.73
N VAL A 149 -10.77 4.14 -17.68
CA VAL A 149 -9.85 4.75 -18.65
C VAL A 149 -10.56 5.84 -19.45
N ALA A 150 -11.73 5.53 -20.03
CA ALA A 150 -12.50 6.51 -20.80
C ALA A 150 -12.92 7.73 -19.95
N LYS A 151 -13.31 7.52 -18.68
CA LYS A 151 -13.63 8.60 -17.75
C LYS A 151 -12.43 9.49 -17.44
N ARG A 152 -11.25 8.91 -17.24
CA ARG A 152 -10.01 9.67 -17.02
C ARG A 152 -9.58 10.43 -18.26
N MET A 153 -9.68 9.82 -19.45
CA MET A 153 -9.40 10.49 -20.71
C MET A 153 -10.31 11.70 -20.92
N ARG A 154 -11.62 11.57 -20.68
CA ARG A 154 -12.55 12.73 -20.74
C ARG A 154 -12.16 13.87 -19.80
N LYS A 155 -11.66 13.57 -18.60
CA LYS A 155 -11.18 14.61 -17.67
C LYS A 155 -9.89 15.28 -18.16
N LEU A 156 -8.99 14.50 -18.75
CA LEU A 156 -7.75 15.01 -19.34
C LEU A 156 -8.05 15.87 -20.58
N ASP A 157 -8.99 15.47 -21.44
CA ASP A 157 -9.44 16.26 -22.58
C ASP A 157 -10.05 17.59 -22.14
N VAL A 158 -10.87 17.59 -21.09
CA VAL A 158 -11.42 18.82 -20.52
C VAL A 158 -10.31 19.71 -19.98
N MET A 159 -9.32 19.16 -19.25
CA MET A 159 -8.16 19.95 -18.83
C MET A 159 -7.43 20.53 -20.05
N TYR A 160 -7.14 19.71 -21.05
CA TYR A 160 -6.40 20.14 -22.24
C TYR A 160 -7.12 21.26 -23.01
N HIS A 161 -8.44 21.14 -23.22
CA HIS A 161 -9.20 22.10 -24.00
C HIS A 161 -9.60 23.36 -23.22
N TYR A 162 -9.78 23.27 -21.91
CA TYR A 162 -10.30 24.38 -21.09
C TYR A 162 -9.27 25.01 -20.15
N THR A 163 -8.04 24.51 -20.11
CA THR A 163 -6.91 25.23 -19.48
C THR A 163 -6.15 26.01 -20.55
N GLY A 164 -6.35 27.32 -20.57
CA GLY A 164 -5.54 28.24 -21.37
C GLY A 164 -4.38 28.79 -20.56
N GLU A 165 -3.35 29.32 -21.24
CA GLU A 165 -2.29 30.07 -20.58
C GLU A 165 -2.87 31.21 -19.73
N ILE A 166 -2.35 31.38 -18.51
CA ILE A 166 -2.73 32.49 -17.64
C ILE A 166 -2.23 33.78 -18.30
N LYS A 167 -3.14 34.55 -18.88
CA LYS A 167 -2.79 35.81 -19.54
C LYS A 167 -2.21 36.80 -18.53
N PRO A 168 -1.18 37.60 -18.92
CA PRO A 168 -0.68 38.68 -18.10
C PRO A 168 -1.82 39.63 -17.70
N ASN A 169 -1.77 40.14 -16.46
CA ASN A 169 -2.75 41.08 -15.89
C ASN A 169 -4.16 40.54 -15.61
N THR A 170 -4.39 39.22 -15.65
CA THR A 170 -5.60 38.65 -15.07
C THR A 170 -5.54 38.69 -13.53
N PRO A 171 -6.68 38.71 -12.82
CA PRO A 171 -6.70 38.64 -11.36
C PRO A 171 -5.92 37.44 -10.80
N VAL A 172 -5.98 36.31 -11.52
CA VAL A 172 -5.22 35.09 -11.20
C VAL A 172 -3.71 35.30 -11.39
N ALA A 173 -3.29 35.95 -12.50
CA ALA A 173 -1.88 36.26 -12.73
C ALA A 173 -1.31 37.19 -11.65
N LEU A 174 -2.05 38.23 -11.28
CA LEU A 174 -1.64 39.21 -10.26
C LEU A 174 -1.55 38.57 -8.87
N TYR A 175 -2.50 37.68 -8.53
CA TYR A 175 -2.48 36.94 -7.27
C TYR A 175 -1.28 35.99 -7.17
N LEU A 176 -0.95 35.26 -8.25
CA LEU A 176 0.21 34.36 -8.29
C LEU A 176 1.54 35.11 -8.27
N ARG A 177 1.60 36.35 -8.79
CA ARG A 177 2.82 37.17 -8.80
C ARG A 177 3.21 37.74 -7.43
N ASN A 178 2.26 37.75 -6.48
CA ASN A 178 2.42 38.35 -5.15
C ASN A 178 2.57 37.29 -4.03
N ARG A 179 2.90 36.04 -4.38
CA ARG A 179 3.24 34.94 -3.46
C ARG A 179 4.73 34.63 -3.52
#